data_AF-A0A1U7I465-F1
#
_entry.id   AF-A0A1U7I465-F1
#
_cell.length_a   1.000
_cell.length_b   1.000
_cell.length_c   1.000
_cell.angle_alpha   90.00
_cell.angle_beta   90.00
_cell.angle_gamma   90.00
#
_symmetry.space_group_name_H-M   'P 1'
#
loop_
_entity.id
_entity.type
_entity.pdbx_description
1 polymer ?
#
loop_
_entity_poly.entity_id
_entity_poly.type
_entity_poly.pdbx_seq_one_letter_code
_entity_poly.pdbx_strand_id
1 'polypeptide(L)'
;MNQPPLINYLVAQKNPLPPCNASLYEFILANNGVLIRGERDGLSVIAPLVECNIPGLVDIEPQFHFKYPLVPRKLLEEILRLSQQAAPHEILFHLSYEQTWKLSIPPQTRQELTVTRLDSSPHILIEIHSHHILPANFSDRDNSEESGFKIYGVIGTIFSQPTLRLRVGIYHQVFWEIPAHFVFEMPKEIYDATLVDYVRFLIP
;
A
#
# COMPACT_ATOMS: atom_id res chain seq x y z
N MET A 1 10.15 -27.99 15.20
CA MET A 1 10.70 -26.87 14.44
C MET A 1 10.51 -25.62 15.27
N ASN A 2 11.55 -24.82 15.47
CA ASN A 2 11.39 -23.55 16.21
C ASN A 2 10.49 -22.61 15.40
N GLN A 3 9.54 -21.99 16.08
CA GLN A 3 8.71 -20.95 15.48
C GLN A 3 9.61 -19.76 15.07
N PRO A 4 9.45 -19.20 13.86
CA PRO A 4 10.22 -18.04 13.44
C PRO A 4 9.95 -16.85 14.37
N PRO A 5 10.93 -15.93 14.54
CA PRO A 5 10.71 -14.71 15.30
C PRO A 5 9.65 -13.83 14.62
N LEU A 6 8.99 -12.96 15.39
CA LEU A 6 8.07 -11.98 14.81
C LEU A 6 8.80 -10.99 13.90
N ILE A 7 9.96 -10.50 14.34
CA ILE A 7 10.83 -9.58 13.61
C ILE A 7 12.23 -10.19 13.57
N ASN A 8 12.87 -10.15 12.41
CA ASN A 8 14.25 -10.61 12.24
C ASN A 8 15.15 -9.49 11.68
N TYR A 9 16.47 -9.68 11.78
CA TYR A 9 17.46 -8.73 11.29
C TYR A 9 18.48 -9.48 10.44
N LEU A 10 18.70 -8.99 9.21
CA LEU A 10 19.57 -9.59 8.22
C LEU A 10 20.67 -8.61 7.82
N VAL A 11 21.90 -9.11 7.71
CA VAL A 11 23.02 -8.36 7.13
C VAL A 11 23.28 -8.91 5.73
N ALA A 12 23.08 -8.08 4.71
CA ALA A 12 23.18 -8.46 3.30
C ALA A 12 24.65 -8.54 2.86
N GLN A 13 25.27 -9.69 3.12
CA GLN A 13 26.64 -9.98 2.65
C GLN A 13 26.67 -10.56 1.23
N LYS A 14 25.53 -11.02 0.72
CA LYS A 14 25.40 -11.68 -0.59
C LYS A 14 24.01 -11.51 -1.17
N ASN A 15 23.91 -11.64 -2.50
CA ASN A 15 22.69 -11.64 -3.28
C ASN A 15 22.65 -12.95 -4.11
N PRO A 16 21.59 -13.78 -4.10
CA PRO A 16 20.27 -13.57 -3.46
C PRO A 16 20.31 -13.60 -1.93
N LEU A 17 19.41 -12.81 -1.32
CA LEU A 17 19.12 -12.88 0.11
C LEU A 17 18.57 -14.28 0.46
N PRO A 18 18.83 -14.79 1.68
CA PRO A 18 18.15 -15.99 2.17
C PRO A 18 16.62 -15.78 2.21
N PRO A 19 15.83 -16.88 2.21
CA PRO A 19 14.38 -16.80 2.42
C PRO A 19 14.01 -15.99 3.66
N CYS A 20 12.84 -15.33 3.62
CA CYS A 20 12.32 -14.59 4.76
C CYS A 20 12.12 -15.55 5.96
N ASN A 21 12.66 -15.20 7.12
CA ASN A 21 12.56 -15.97 8.35
C ASN A 21 12.01 -15.11 9.50
N ALA A 22 10.95 -14.36 9.22
CA ALA A 22 10.15 -13.66 10.22
C ALA A 22 8.66 -13.86 9.96
N SER A 23 7.86 -13.83 11.03
CA SER A 23 6.39 -13.88 10.91
C SER A 23 5.74 -12.55 10.53
N LEU A 24 6.40 -11.41 10.79
CA LEU A 24 5.91 -10.08 10.40
C LEU A 24 6.78 -9.48 9.31
N TYR A 25 8.05 -9.18 9.62
CA TYR A 25 8.98 -8.56 8.69
C TYR A 25 10.43 -8.70 9.16
N GLU A 26 11.37 -8.38 8.27
CA GLU A 26 12.79 -8.35 8.55
C GLU A 26 13.39 -7.00 8.21
N PHE A 27 14.30 -6.51 9.04
CA PHE A 27 15.20 -5.44 8.64
C PHE A 27 16.38 -6.02 7.88
N ILE A 28 16.78 -5.36 6.80
CA ILE A 28 17.92 -5.74 5.98
C ILE A 28 18.91 -4.58 6.01
N LEU A 29 20.07 -4.83 6.58
CA LEU A 29 21.23 -3.94 6.47
C LEU A 29 21.93 -4.25 5.14
N ALA A 30 21.98 -3.29 4.24
CA ALA A 30 22.56 -3.40 2.89
C ALA A 30 23.51 -2.23 2.61
N ASN A 31 24.27 -2.30 1.52
CA ASN A 31 25.20 -1.22 1.18
C ASN A 31 24.48 0.11 0.90
N ASN A 32 23.28 0.05 0.33
CA ASN A 32 22.41 1.19 0.06
C ASN A 32 21.48 1.57 1.24
N GLY A 33 21.68 0.99 2.42
CA GLY A 33 21.07 1.46 3.67
C GLY A 33 20.30 0.37 4.42
N VAL A 34 19.23 0.78 5.11
CA VAL A 34 18.31 -0.14 5.79
C VAL A 34 17.06 -0.28 4.95
N LEU A 35 16.72 -1.53 4.63
CA LEU A 35 15.47 -1.90 3.98
C LEU A 35 14.62 -2.73 4.95
N ILE A 36 13.34 -2.83 4.65
CA ILE A 36 12.39 -3.67 5.37
C ILE A 36 11.75 -4.66 4.39
N ARG A 37 11.74 -5.94 4.76
CA ARG A 37 11.15 -7.02 3.97
C ARG A 37 9.95 -7.61 4.68
N GLY A 38 8.80 -7.63 4.00
CA GLY A 38 7.56 -8.26 4.48
C GLY A 38 7.05 -9.28 3.48
N GLU A 39 6.48 -10.38 3.97
CA GLU A 39 5.92 -11.44 3.11
C GLU A 39 4.65 -12.04 3.74
N ARG A 40 3.62 -12.20 2.92
CA ARG A 40 2.40 -12.96 3.21
C ARG A 40 1.90 -13.60 1.92
N ASP A 41 0.94 -14.51 1.99
CA ASP A 41 0.36 -15.05 0.76
C ASP A 41 -0.23 -13.91 -0.09
N GLY A 42 0.24 -13.82 -1.33
CA GLY A 42 -0.23 -12.84 -2.29
C GLY A 42 0.59 -11.55 -2.42
N LEU A 43 1.39 -11.19 -1.41
CA LEU A 43 2.09 -9.92 -1.33
C LEU A 43 3.46 -10.08 -0.66
N SER A 44 4.52 -9.66 -1.35
CA SER A 44 5.84 -9.49 -0.73
C SER A 44 6.49 -8.20 -1.17
N VAL A 45 7.23 -7.58 -0.24
CA VAL A 45 7.93 -6.31 -0.49
C VAL A 45 9.32 -6.33 0.12
N ILE A 46 10.23 -5.61 -0.53
CA ILE A 46 11.47 -5.09 0.05
C ILE A 46 11.41 -3.58 -0.17
N ALA A 47 11.16 -2.83 0.88
CA ALA A 47 11.01 -1.37 0.81
C ALA A 47 12.24 -0.68 1.43
N PRO A 48 12.71 0.44 0.86
CA PRO A 48 13.72 1.26 1.51
C PRO A 48 13.13 1.90 2.78
N LEU A 49 13.87 1.86 3.88
CA LEU A 49 13.50 2.50 5.14
C LEU A 49 14.39 3.72 5.44
N VAL A 50 15.70 3.55 5.30
CA VAL A 50 16.70 4.61 5.44
C VAL A 50 17.76 4.41 4.38
N GLU A 51 17.96 5.42 3.54
CA GLU A 51 19.06 5.41 2.57
C GLU A 51 20.34 5.91 3.22
N CYS A 52 21.39 5.09 3.19
CA CYS A 52 22.73 5.47 3.61
C CYS A 52 23.76 4.52 2.99
N ASN A 53 25.02 4.95 2.93
CA ASN A 53 26.10 4.10 2.44
C ASN A 53 26.70 3.29 3.59
N ILE A 54 26.63 1.95 3.52
CA ILE A 54 27.19 1.01 4.50
C ILE A 54 28.24 0.13 3.82
N PRO A 55 29.52 0.55 3.80
CA PRO A 55 30.56 -0.12 3.04
C PRO A 55 30.73 -1.60 3.41
N GLY A 56 30.99 -2.44 2.39
CA GLY A 56 31.31 -3.85 2.55
C GLY A 56 30.09 -4.80 2.54
N LEU A 57 28.89 -4.27 2.32
CA LEU A 57 27.67 -5.04 2.08
C LEU A 57 27.31 -5.04 0.58
N VAL A 58 26.27 -5.77 0.18
CA VAL A 58 25.73 -5.69 -1.18
C VAL A 58 24.57 -4.71 -1.26
N ASP A 59 24.38 -4.08 -2.42
CA ASP A 59 23.18 -3.30 -2.72
C ASP A 59 21.98 -4.25 -2.85
N ILE A 60 20.84 -3.82 -2.30
CA ILE A 60 19.56 -4.51 -2.42
C ILE A 60 18.55 -3.58 -3.06
N GLU A 61 18.08 -3.98 -4.24
CA GLU A 61 17.04 -3.25 -4.95
C GLU A 61 15.70 -3.36 -4.21
N PRO A 62 14.93 -2.26 -4.10
CA PRO A 62 13.53 -2.32 -3.70
C PRO A 62 12.72 -3.24 -4.60
N GLN A 63 11.80 -3.99 -4.00
CA GLN A 63 10.98 -4.96 -4.71
C GLN A 63 9.53 -4.88 -4.25
N PHE A 64 8.61 -4.89 -5.21
CA PHE A 64 7.19 -5.09 -4.96
C PHE A 64 6.75 -6.30 -5.78
N HIS A 65 6.21 -7.31 -5.12
CA HIS A 65 5.67 -8.48 -5.78
C HIS A 65 4.23 -8.71 -5.34
N PHE A 66 3.36 -8.76 -6.35
CA PHE A 66 1.95 -9.03 -6.19
C PHE A 66 1.60 -10.26 -7.02
N LYS A 67 1.17 -11.32 -6.35
CA LYS A 67 0.96 -12.64 -6.97
C LYS A 67 -0.31 -12.70 -7.83
N TYR A 68 -1.27 -11.82 -7.54
CA TYR A 68 -2.58 -11.85 -8.16
C TYR A 68 -2.59 -11.02 -9.46
N PRO A 69 -3.54 -11.30 -10.38
CA PRO A 69 -3.79 -10.41 -11.51
C PRO A 69 -4.08 -8.99 -11.02
N LEU A 70 -3.79 -7.99 -11.85
CA LEU A 70 -4.18 -6.60 -11.58
C LEU A 70 -5.68 -6.53 -11.28
N VAL A 71 -6.06 -5.67 -10.34
CA VAL A 71 -7.45 -5.39 -10.05
C VAL A 71 -8.10 -4.79 -11.30
N PRO A 72 -9.20 -5.37 -11.81
CA PRO A 72 -9.83 -4.91 -13.03
C PRO A 72 -10.26 -3.46 -12.94
N ARG A 73 -10.07 -2.73 -14.03
CA ARG A 73 -10.41 -1.31 -14.14
C ARG A 73 -11.84 -0.99 -13.68
N LYS A 74 -12.78 -1.88 -14.02
CA LYS A 74 -14.20 -1.73 -13.65
C LYS A 74 -14.44 -1.63 -12.15
N LEU A 75 -13.59 -2.24 -11.32
CA LEU A 75 -13.72 -2.14 -9.87
C LEU A 75 -13.26 -0.77 -9.37
N LEU A 76 -12.26 -0.16 -10.01
CA LEU A 76 -11.83 1.20 -9.66
C LEU A 76 -12.83 2.25 -10.14
N GLU A 77 -13.43 2.05 -11.33
CA GLU A 77 -14.58 2.84 -11.81
C GLU A 77 -15.77 2.75 -10.86
N GLU A 78 -16.06 1.55 -10.32
CA GLU A 78 -17.12 1.33 -9.35
C GLU A 78 -16.82 1.98 -7.98
N ILE A 79 -15.57 1.89 -7.51
CA ILE A 79 -15.11 2.61 -6.31
C ILE A 79 -15.34 4.11 -6.47
N LEU A 80 -14.96 4.69 -7.61
CA LEU A 80 -15.18 6.12 -7.89
C LEU A 80 -16.67 6.46 -7.89
N ARG A 81 -17.50 5.68 -8.60
CA ARG A 81 -18.95 5.88 -8.67
C ARG A 81 -19.60 5.84 -7.29
N LEU A 82 -19.24 4.85 -6.47
CA LEU A 82 -19.75 4.70 -5.10
C LEU A 82 -19.27 5.82 -4.18
N SER A 83 -18.03 6.29 -4.35
CA SER A 83 -17.48 7.43 -3.62
C SER A 83 -18.26 8.71 -3.91
N GLN A 84 -18.56 8.98 -5.19
CA GLN A 84 -19.37 10.13 -5.59
C GLN A 84 -20.80 10.05 -5.03
N GLN A 85 -21.38 8.85 -4.92
CA GLN A 85 -22.71 8.67 -4.33
C GLN A 85 -22.72 8.82 -2.80
N ALA A 86 -21.62 8.49 -2.13
CA ALA A 86 -21.48 8.62 -0.68
C ALA A 86 -21.17 10.07 -0.24
N ALA A 87 -20.78 10.93 -1.17
CA ALA A 87 -20.44 12.32 -0.90
C ALA A 87 -21.58 13.07 -0.15
N PRO A 88 -21.23 13.97 0.80
CA PRO A 88 -19.89 14.46 1.09
C PRO A 88 -19.05 13.56 2.01
N HIS A 89 -19.60 12.42 2.48
CA HIS A 89 -18.92 11.54 3.41
C HIS A 89 -17.90 10.63 2.72
N GLU A 90 -16.84 10.31 3.44
CA GLU A 90 -15.89 9.30 3.02
C GLU A 90 -16.50 7.89 3.10
N ILE A 91 -16.06 7.02 2.20
CA ILE A 91 -16.44 5.62 2.18
C ILE A 91 -15.19 4.75 2.05
N LEU A 92 -15.14 3.69 2.83
CA LEU A 92 -14.06 2.69 2.82
C LEU A 92 -14.50 1.44 2.07
N PHE A 93 -13.57 0.88 1.31
CA PHE A 93 -13.72 -0.30 0.48
C PHE A 93 -12.64 -1.33 0.80
N HIS A 94 -12.99 -2.60 0.64
CA HIS A 94 -12.06 -3.72 0.67
C HIS A 94 -12.04 -4.41 -0.68
N LEU A 95 -10.84 -4.80 -1.11
CA LEU A 95 -10.66 -5.74 -2.21
C LEU A 95 -9.96 -7.01 -1.69
N SER A 96 -10.58 -8.14 -1.99
CA SER A 96 -10.03 -9.47 -1.72
C SER A 96 -9.99 -10.29 -3.01
N TYR A 97 -9.03 -11.20 -3.07
CA TYR A 97 -8.85 -12.12 -4.18
C TYR A 97 -9.02 -13.56 -3.72
N GLU A 98 -9.90 -14.29 -4.42
CA GLU A 98 -9.99 -15.75 -4.30
C GLU A 98 -9.69 -16.36 -5.68
N GLN A 99 -10.70 -16.49 -6.54
CA GLN A 99 -10.55 -16.80 -7.97
C GLN A 99 -10.76 -15.57 -8.86
N THR A 100 -11.45 -14.56 -8.32
CA THR A 100 -11.71 -13.26 -8.95
C THR A 100 -11.64 -12.18 -7.89
N TRP A 101 -11.40 -10.94 -8.32
CA TRP A 101 -11.45 -9.78 -7.43
C TRP A 101 -12.87 -9.50 -6.96
N LYS A 102 -13.04 -9.32 -5.66
CA LYS A 102 -14.30 -8.94 -5.02
C LYS A 102 -14.15 -7.59 -4.35
N LEU A 103 -15.05 -6.67 -4.67
CA LEU A 103 -15.21 -5.38 -4.00
C LEU A 103 -16.27 -5.53 -2.90
N SER A 104 -15.97 -5.05 -1.70
CA SER A 104 -16.94 -4.95 -0.61
C SER A 104 -16.80 -3.64 0.14
N ILE A 105 -17.88 -3.23 0.80
CA ILE A 105 -17.93 -2.10 1.72
C ILE A 105 -18.04 -2.71 3.12
N PRO A 106 -16.98 -2.69 3.95
CA PRO A 106 -17.05 -3.27 5.29
C PRO A 106 -17.93 -2.43 6.21
N PRO A 107 -18.39 -3.00 7.34
CA PRO A 107 -18.95 -2.22 8.43
C PRO A 107 -17.99 -1.10 8.84
N GLN A 108 -18.49 0.13 8.81
CA GLN A 108 -17.67 1.34 8.99
C GLN A 108 -18.50 2.44 9.64
N THR A 109 -17.84 3.28 10.44
CA THR A 109 -18.40 4.54 10.93
C THR A 109 -17.89 5.67 10.06
N ARG A 110 -18.80 6.55 9.65
CA ARG A 110 -18.49 7.72 8.83
C ARG A 110 -18.62 8.96 9.69
N GLN A 111 -17.58 9.78 9.71
CA GLN A 111 -17.63 11.17 10.18
C GLN A 111 -17.31 12.06 8.97
N GLU A 112 -17.46 13.39 9.11
CA GLU A 112 -17.43 14.31 7.96
C GLU A 112 -16.20 14.17 7.05
N LEU A 113 -15.03 13.84 7.60
CA LEU A 113 -13.75 13.72 6.89
C LEU A 113 -12.96 12.47 7.30
N THR A 114 -13.62 11.48 7.89
CA THR A 114 -12.93 10.26 8.31
C THR A 114 -13.85 9.06 8.22
N VAL A 115 -13.32 7.93 7.77
CA VAL A 115 -13.98 6.64 7.82
C VAL A 115 -13.15 5.65 8.64
N THR A 116 -13.75 5.10 9.71
CA THR A 116 -13.08 4.09 10.54
C THR A 116 -13.77 2.75 10.35
N ARG A 117 -12.99 1.72 10.02
CA ARG A 117 -13.46 0.34 9.89
C ARG A 117 -13.78 -0.26 11.27
N LEU A 118 -14.82 -1.09 11.34
CA LEU A 118 -15.21 -1.79 12.57
C LEU A 118 -14.72 -3.25 12.65
N ASP A 119 -14.23 -3.79 11.53
CA ASP A 119 -13.70 -5.16 11.45
C ASP A 119 -12.36 -5.19 10.67
N SER A 120 -11.45 -6.03 11.12
CA SER A 120 -10.15 -6.25 10.49
C SER A 120 -9.96 -7.72 10.16
N SER A 121 -10.20 -8.09 8.89
CA SER A 121 -9.90 -9.43 8.40
C SER A 121 -8.46 -9.49 7.83
N PRO A 122 -7.67 -10.52 8.17
CA PRO A 122 -6.33 -10.71 7.60
C PRO A 122 -6.37 -11.08 6.11
N HIS A 123 -7.53 -11.45 5.56
CA HIS A 123 -7.70 -11.78 4.14
C HIS A 123 -7.83 -10.55 3.24
N ILE A 124 -8.00 -9.36 3.81
CA ILE A 124 -8.08 -8.12 3.03
C ILE A 124 -6.68 -7.74 2.54
N LEU A 125 -6.53 -7.63 1.23
CA LEU A 125 -5.25 -7.29 0.59
C LEU A 125 -5.13 -5.81 0.31
N ILE A 126 -6.24 -5.17 -0.07
CA ILE A 126 -6.27 -3.77 -0.43
C ILE A 126 -7.43 -3.11 0.31
N GLU A 127 -7.14 -1.98 0.94
CA GLU A 127 -8.11 -1.10 1.58
C GLU A 127 -8.03 0.26 0.90
N ILE A 128 -9.17 0.78 0.43
CA ILE A 128 -9.24 2.10 -0.21
C ILE A 128 -10.31 2.92 0.48
N HIS A 129 -10.01 4.16 0.84
CA HIS A 129 -11.04 5.13 1.20
C HIS A 129 -11.07 6.32 0.26
N SER A 130 -12.22 7.00 0.23
CA SER A 130 -12.44 8.16 -0.61
C SER A 130 -12.30 9.47 0.15
N HIS A 131 -11.58 10.41 -0.41
CA HIS A 131 -11.70 11.83 -0.11
C HIS A 131 -12.67 12.47 -1.10
N HIS A 132 -13.51 13.40 -0.62
CA HIS A 132 -14.46 14.11 -1.46
C HIS A 132 -13.77 15.11 -2.41
N ILE A 133 -13.67 16.38 -2.01
CA ILE A 133 -12.99 17.42 -2.80
C ILE A 133 -11.47 17.45 -2.57
N LEU A 134 -10.99 16.76 -1.54
CA LEU A 134 -9.58 16.79 -1.14
C LEU A 134 -8.73 15.86 -2.03
N PRO A 135 -7.44 16.19 -2.26
CA PRO A 135 -6.50 15.30 -2.94
C PRO A 135 -6.35 13.95 -2.23
N ALA A 136 -5.90 12.95 -3.00
CA ALA A 136 -5.55 11.63 -2.48
C ALA A 136 -4.23 11.69 -1.68
N ASN A 137 -4.29 12.18 -0.44
CA ASN A 137 -3.15 12.23 0.47
C ASN A 137 -3.48 11.49 1.75
N PHE A 138 -2.52 10.77 2.32
CA PHE A 138 -2.68 10.13 3.62
C PHE A 138 -2.50 11.16 4.75
N SER A 139 -3.43 11.19 5.70
CA SER A 139 -3.38 12.02 6.90
C SER A 139 -2.66 11.32 8.06
N ASP A 140 -2.33 12.07 9.12
CA ASP A 140 -1.77 11.50 10.36
C ASP A 140 -2.72 10.48 11.01
N ARG A 141 -4.03 10.69 10.87
CA ARG A 141 -5.02 9.74 11.37
C ARG A 141 -4.97 8.44 10.57
N ASP A 142 -4.90 8.52 9.24
CA ASP A 142 -4.74 7.35 8.38
C ASP A 142 -3.47 6.57 8.78
N ASN A 143 -2.34 7.26 8.97
CA ASN A 143 -1.09 6.66 9.43
C ASN A 143 -1.27 5.89 10.74
N SER A 144 -2.06 6.43 11.68
CA SER A 144 -2.30 5.81 12.99
C SER A 144 -3.25 4.59 12.94
N GLU A 145 -4.24 4.62 12.05
CA GLU A 145 -5.24 3.54 11.92
C GLU A 145 -4.71 2.38 11.03
N GLU A 146 -3.80 2.69 10.10
CA GLU A 146 -3.20 1.75 9.15
C GLU A 146 -1.97 1.02 9.72
N SER A 147 -2.19 -0.10 10.40
CA SER A 147 -1.13 -0.83 11.12
C SER A 147 -0.77 -2.23 10.58
N GLY A 148 -1.42 -2.69 9.52
CA GLY A 148 -1.26 -4.06 9.00
C GLY A 148 -0.37 -4.16 7.76
N PHE A 149 0.05 -5.39 7.41
CA PHE A 149 0.73 -5.67 6.15
C PHE A 149 -0.27 -5.86 4.99
N LYS A 150 -0.64 -4.74 4.35
CA LYS A 150 -1.59 -4.67 3.23
C LYS A 150 -1.31 -3.44 2.36
N ILE A 151 -2.00 -3.36 1.23
CA ILE A 151 -2.00 -2.18 0.37
C ILE A 151 -3.11 -1.24 0.85
N TYR A 152 -2.77 0.03 1.02
CA TYR A 152 -3.68 1.10 1.37
C TYR A 152 -3.77 2.08 0.21
N GLY A 153 -4.94 2.67 0.01
CA GLY A 153 -5.17 3.64 -1.03
C GLY A 153 -6.14 4.74 -0.64
N VAL A 154 -5.90 5.93 -1.17
CA VAL A 154 -6.84 7.04 -1.09
C VAL A 154 -7.26 7.42 -2.51
N ILE A 155 -8.56 7.48 -2.77
CA ILE A 155 -9.09 8.10 -3.98
C ILE A 155 -9.63 9.49 -3.65
N GLY A 156 -9.12 10.53 -4.29
CA GLY A 156 -9.46 11.93 -3.97
C GLY A 156 -9.88 12.74 -5.18
N THR A 157 -10.32 13.98 -4.95
CA THR A 157 -10.77 14.93 -5.98
C THR A 157 -11.85 14.34 -6.92
N ILE A 158 -12.73 13.51 -6.36
CA ILE A 158 -13.60 12.56 -7.09
C ILE A 158 -14.61 13.19 -8.04
N PHE A 159 -14.87 14.51 -7.95
CA PHE A 159 -15.77 15.24 -8.85
C PHE A 159 -15.05 16.08 -9.92
N SER A 160 -13.73 16.11 -9.92
CA SER A 160 -12.92 16.93 -10.84
C SER A 160 -11.99 16.07 -11.68
N GLN A 161 -10.70 16.02 -11.36
CA GLN A 161 -9.74 15.07 -11.89
C GLN A 161 -9.44 14.03 -10.79
N PRO A 162 -10.14 12.88 -10.75
CA PRO A 162 -9.90 11.88 -9.72
C PRO A 162 -8.44 11.46 -9.65
N THR A 163 -7.92 11.36 -8.42
CA THR A 163 -6.54 10.93 -8.15
C THR A 163 -6.56 9.70 -7.24
N LEU A 164 -5.64 8.76 -7.46
CA LEU A 164 -5.42 7.59 -6.60
C LEU A 164 -3.97 7.62 -6.09
N ARG A 165 -3.77 7.46 -4.77
CA ARG A 165 -2.46 7.29 -4.15
C ARG A 165 -2.42 5.97 -3.42
N LEU A 166 -1.38 5.16 -3.64
CA LEU A 166 -1.22 3.87 -2.98
C LEU A 166 0.05 3.82 -2.15
N ARG A 167 -0.01 3.05 -1.07
CA ARG A 167 1.15 2.64 -0.28
C ARG A 167 0.98 1.23 0.24
N VAL A 168 2.09 0.55 0.51
CA VAL A 168 2.11 -0.69 1.29
C VAL A 168 2.42 -0.32 2.73
N GLY A 169 1.56 -0.69 3.68
CA GLY A 169 1.92 -0.66 5.11
C GLY A 169 2.66 -1.93 5.48
N ILE A 170 3.72 -1.85 6.28
CA ILE A 170 4.63 -2.95 6.66
C ILE A 170 4.72 -3.03 8.19
N TYR A 171 3.55 -3.14 8.84
CA TYR A 171 3.39 -3.10 10.30
C TYR A 171 4.01 -1.84 10.97
N HIS A 172 3.63 -1.57 12.22
CA HIS A 172 4.21 -0.49 13.04
C HIS A 172 4.38 0.87 12.34
N GLN A 173 3.42 1.24 11.48
CA GLN A 173 3.39 2.53 10.77
C GLN A 173 4.57 2.75 9.80
N VAL A 174 5.18 1.67 9.31
CA VAL A 174 6.12 1.74 8.19
C VAL A 174 5.32 1.68 6.88
N PHE A 175 5.53 2.66 6.01
CA PHE A 175 4.82 2.73 4.73
C PHE A 175 5.78 2.92 3.56
N TRP A 176 5.45 2.33 2.42
CA TRP A 176 6.17 2.54 1.17
C TRP A 176 5.19 2.85 0.03
N GLU A 177 5.31 4.04 -0.56
CA GLU A 177 4.47 4.42 -1.70
C GLU A 177 4.81 3.58 -2.93
N ILE A 178 3.76 3.14 -3.64
CA ILE A 178 3.90 2.33 -4.84
C ILE A 178 3.05 2.92 -5.97
N PRO A 179 3.50 2.82 -7.23
CA PRO A 179 2.69 3.19 -8.37
C PRO A 179 1.38 2.38 -8.43
N ALA A 180 0.26 3.05 -8.70
CA ALA A 180 -1.06 2.45 -8.75
C ALA A 180 -1.19 1.36 -9.82
N HIS A 181 -0.46 1.50 -10.94
CA HIS A 181 -0.45 0.52 -12.02
C HIS A 181 0.23 -0.81 -11.66
N PHE A 182 0.92 -0.90 -10.52
CA PHE A 182 1.41 -2.19 -10.00
C PHE A 182 0.27 -3.06 -9.44
N VAL A 183 -0.87 -2.44 -9.10
CA VAL A 183 -1.99 -3.11 -8.43
C VAL A 183 -3.26 -3.08 -9.29
N PHE A 184 -3.48 -2.02 -10.07
CA PHE A 184 -4.73 -1.80 -10.82
C PHE A 184 -4.50 -1.72 -12.33
N GLU A 185 -5.48 -2.20 -13.09
CA GLU A 185 -5.67 -1.74 -14.47
C GLU A 185 -6.21 -0.30 -14.45
N MET A 186 -5.36 0.69 -14.73
CA MET A 186 -5.71 2.09 -14.55
C MET A 186 -6.76 2.57 -15.59
N PRO A 187 -7.92 3.13 -15.16
CA PRO A 187 -8.81 3.87 -16.04
C PRO A 187 -8.16 5.20 -16.45
N LYS A 188 -8.59 5.74 -17.59
CA LYS A 188 -8.02 6.99 -18.14
C LYS A 188 -8.39 8.20 -17.28
N GLU A 189 -9.49 8.09 -16.55
CA GLU A 189 -10.12 9.13 -15.76
C GLU A 189 -9.46 9.30 -14.39
N ILE A 190 -8.70 8.31 -13.91
CA ILE A 190 -8.07 8.32 -12.57
C ILE A 190 -6.56 8.43 -12.70
N TYR A 191 -5.99 9.47 -12.10
CA TYR A 191 -4.56 9.76 -12.19
C TYR A 191 -3.83 9.20 -10.97
N ASP A 192 -2.66 8.63 -11.19
CA ASP A 192 -1.79 8.16 -10.12
C ASP A 192 -1.07 9.36 -9.47
N ALA A 193 -1.44 9.67 -8.23
CA ALA A 193 -0.89 10.80 -7.48
C ALA A 193 0.61 10.64 -7.20
N THR A 194 1.11 9.41 -7.08
CA THR A 194 2.54 9.15 -6.82
C THR A 194 3.41 9.57 -8.01
N LEU A 195 2.89 9.45 -9.23
CA LEU A 195 3.58 9.84 -10.45
C LEU A 195 3.51 11.35 -10.71
N VAL A 196 2.41 12.00 -10.30
CA VAL A 196 2.25 13.46 -10.41
C VAL A 196 3.27 14.19 -9.53
N ASP A 197 3.53 13.67 -8.33
CA ASP A 197 4.55 14.21 -7.43
C ASP A 197 5.97 13.96 -7.96
N TYR A 198 6.25 12.78 -8.53
CA TYR A 198 7.57 12.47 -9.12
C TYR A 198 7.94 13.42 -10.26
N VAL A 199 6.99 13.79 -11.13
CA VAL A 199 7.23 14.74 -12.23
C VAL A 199 7.46 16.17 -11.72
N ARG A 200 6.85 16.58 -10.60
CA ARG A 200 7.09 17.90 -9.99
C ARG A 200 8.51 18.06 -9.43
N PHE A 201 9.21 16.97 -9.10
CA PHE A 201 10.61 17.01 -8.69
C PHE A 201 11.61 16.90 -9.87
N LEU A 202 11.14 16.64 -11.09
CA LEU A 202 11.98 16.52 -12.30
C LEU A 202 12.00 17.80 -13.17
N ILE A 203 11.25 18.84 -12.79
CA ILE A 203 11.30 20.14 -13.43
C ILE A 203 11.81 21.15 -12.38
N PRO A 204 13.03 21.71 -12.56
CA PRO A 204 13.57 22.71 -11.64
C PRO A 204 12.80 24.02 -11.65
#